data_AF-A0A7K3RNS1-F1
#
_entry.id   AF-A0A7K3RNS1-F1
#
_cell.length_a   1.000
_cell.length_b   1.000
_cell.length_c   1.000
_cell.angle_alpha   90.00
_cell.angle_beta   90.00
_cell.angle_gamma   90.00
#
_symmetry.space_group_name_H-M   'P 1'
#
loop_
_entity.id
_entity.type
_entity.pdbx_description
1 polymer ?
#
loop_
_entity_poly.entity_id
_entity_poly.type
_entity_poly.pdbx_seq_one_letter_code
_entity_poly.pdbx_strand_id
1 'polypeptide(L)'
;MTCTDDVTESKVLLAEYDRLKEEQKTRIGFRDNLLYFTLAAATAVVAITAQSGQSRLLLFVPAICLILGWTYLANDEKVSAIGDYVRDRLGPRLGELTSADGAVFGWEVYHRDVAGHTVRKRLQSAVDLFTYMVLPMVCTTAFWCSPVVQPLLLLASLGQTLALAVLGLQFLRRTER
;
A
#
# COMPACT_ATOMS: atom_id res chain seq x y z
N MET A 1 1.40 -18.28 49.24
CA MET A 1 1.16 -18.98 47.98
C MET A 1 0.35 -18.03 47.10
N THR A 2 1.04 -17.23 46.29
CA THR A 2 0.44 -16.26 45.37
C THR A 2 1.14 -16.44 44.04
N CYS A 3 0.39 -17.03 43.11
CA CYS A 3 0.77 -17.27 41.73
C CYS A 3 0.83 -15.93 41.00
N THR A 4 1.99 -15.27 41.00
CA THR A 4 2.33 -14.39 39.89
C THR A 4 2.64 -15.32 38.73
N ASP A 5 1.70 -15.44 37.78
CA ASP A 5 1.98 -16.03 36.47
C ASP A 5 3.25 -15.37 35.93
N ASP A 6 4.34 -16.13 35.90
CA ASP A 6 5.65 -15.60 35.52
C ASP A 6 5.55 -15.14 34.06
N VAL A 7 5.61 -13.82 33.87
CA VAL A 7 5.68 -13.16 32.57
C VAL A 7 7.09 -13.39 32.05
N THR A 8 7.31 -14.57 31.47
CA THR A 8 8.57 -14.90 30.80
C THR A 8 8.70 -14.10 29.51
N GLU A 9 9.91 -13.64 29.18
CA GLU A 9 10.20 -12.86 27.97
C GLU A 9 9.64 -13.50 26.70
N SER A 10 9.71 -14.83 26.57
CA SER A 10 9.14 -15.57 25.43
C SER A 10 7.62 -15.38 25.29
N LYS A 11 6.87 -15.28 26.39
CA LYS A 11 5.41 -15.00 26.36
C LYS A 11 5.13 -13.58 25.89
N VAL A 12 5.97 -12.61 26.28
CA VAL A 12 5.86 -11.22 25.82
C VAL A 12 6.13 -11.13 24.32
N LEU A 13 7.18 -11.79 23.82
CA LEU A 13 7.51 -11.82 22.39
C LEU A 13 6.45 -12.51 21.54
N LEU A 14 5.83 -13.60 22.05
CA LEU A 14 4.70 -14.23 21.38
C LEU A 14 3.47 -13.31 21.34
N ALA A 15 3.18 -12.60 22.44
CA ALA A 15 2.09 -11.63 22.46
C ALA A 15 2.36 -10.44 21.51
N GLU A 16 3.59 -9.97 21.42
CA GLU A 16 4.01 -8.95 20.44
C GLU A 16 3.84 -9.47 19.02
N TYR A 17 4.28 -10.70 18.72
CA TYR A 17 4.08 -11.34 17.43
C TYR A 17 2.60 -11.38 17.03
N ASP A 18 1.72 -11.86 17.91
CA ASP A 18 0.28 -11.94 17.64
C ASP A 18 -0.31 -10.55 17.33
N ARG A 19 0.09 -9.52 18.09
CA ARG A 19 -0.37 -8.15 17.86
C ARG A 19 0.12 -7.59 16.54
N LEU A 20 1.38 -7.86 16.18
CA LEU A 20 1.95 -7.47 14.90
C LEU A 20 1.25 -8.18 13.72
N LYS A 21 0.91 -9.46 13.86
CA LYS A 21 0.18 -10.20 12.82
C LYS A 21 -1.25 -9.69 12.64
N GLU A 22 -1.95 -9.33 13.72
CA GLU A 22 -3.27 -8.71 13.62
C GLU A 22 -3.19 -7.33 12.95
N GLU A 23 -2.22 -6.48 13.32
CA GLU A 23 -1.99 -5.21 12.63
C GLU A 23 -1.67 -5.43 11.13
N GLN A 24 -0.79 -6.37 10.81
CA GLN A 24 -0.43 -6.71 9.44
C GLN A 24 -1.68 -7.12 8.64
N LYS A 25 -2.54 -7.97 9.20
CA LYS A 25 -3.81 -8.40 8.58
C LYS A 25 -4.76 -7.23 8.35
N THR A 26 -4.95 -6.35 9.33
CA THR A 26 -5.79 -5.15 9.18
C THR A 26 -5.27 -4.24 8.08
N ARG A 27 -3.95 -4.02 8.01
CA ARG A 27 -3.33 -3.15 6.99
C ARG A 27 -3.39 -3.74 5.59
N ILE A 28 -3.18 -5.05 5.44
CA ILE A 28 -3.36 -5.74 4.16
C ILE A 28 -4.81 -5.60 3.70
N GLY A 29 -5.79 -5.89 4.56
CA GLY A 29 -7.21 -5.74 4.22
C GLY A 29 -7.58 -4.31 3.85
N PHE A 30 -7.06 -3.31 4.56
CA PHE A 30 -7.28 -1.91 4.21
C PHE A 30 -6.68 -1.56 2.84
N ARG A 31 -5.41 -1.94 2.61
CA ARG A 31 -4.70 -1.72 1.34
C ARG A 31 -5.45 -2.33 0.15
N ASP A 32 -5.89 -3.58 0.29
CA ASP A 32 -6.57 -4.29 -0.79
C ASP A 32 -7.95 -3.65 -1.11
N ASN A 33 -8.63 -3.09 -0.11
CA ASN A 33 -9.87 -2.34 -0.29
C ASN A 33 -9.68 -0.97 -0.97
N LEU A 34 -8.53 -0.31 -0.80
CA LEU A 34 -8.26 0.99 -1.42
C LEU A 34 -8.31 0.93 -2.95
N LEU A 35 -7.88 -0.18 -3.54
CA LEU A 35 -7.90 -0.35 -4.99
C LEU A 35 -9.34 -0.37 -5.52
N TYR A 36 -10.22 -1.15 -4.89
CA TYR A 36 -11.65 -1.20 -5.25
C TYR A 36 -12.32 0.16 -5.09
N PHE A 37 -12.03 0.85 -3.98
CA PHE A 37 -12.58 2.18 -3.73
C PHE A 37 -12.09 3.21 -4.75
N THR A 38 -10.80 3.18 -5.11
CA THR A 38 -10.21 4.05 -6.13
C THR A 38 -10.89 3.85 -7.48
N LEU A 39 -11.05 2.60 -7.91
CA LEU A 39 -11.72 2.28 -9.18
C LEU A 39 -13.18 2.73 -9.19
N ALA A 40 -13.93 2.48 -8.11
CA ALA A 40 -15.31 2.90 -8.00
C ALA A 40 -15.45 4.43 -8.06
N ALA A 41 -14.64 5.15 -7.27
CA ALA A 41 -14.65 6.60 -7.21
C ALA A 41 -14.23 7.24 -8.54
N ALA A 42 -13.16 6.74 -9.18
CA ALA A 42 -12.71 7.23 -10.48
C ALA A 42 -13.76 6.98 -11.57
N THR A 43 -14.37 5.78 -11.59
CA THR A 43 -15.44 5.44 -12.54
C THR A 43 -16.64 6.38 -12.36
N ALA A 44 -17.04 6.65 -11.12
CA ALA A 44 -18.14 7.58 -10.83
C ALA A 44 -17.83 9.00 -11.35
N VAL A 45 -16.62 9.51 -11.10
CA VAL A 45 -16.19 10.83 -11.60
C VAL A 45 -16.21 10.86 -13.13
N VAL A 46 -15.66 9.83 -13.79
CA VAL A 46 -15.64 9.74 -15.26
C VAL A 46 -17.06 9.68 -15.83
N ALA A 47 -17.95 8.87 -15.24
CA ALA A 47 -19.34 8.75 -15.67
C ALA A 47 -20.11 10.07 -15.51
N ILE A 48 -19.92 10.79 -14.40
CA ILE A 48 -20.55 12.10 -14.18
C ILE A 48 -19.97 13.14 -15.15
N THR A 49 -18.67 13.11 -15.40
CA THR A 49 -18.02 14.00 -16.40
C THR A 49 -18.62 13.77 -17.78
N ALA A 50 -18.76 12.51 -18.21
CA ALA A 50 -19.31 12.15 -19.51
C ALA A 50 -20.77 12.60 -19.66
N GLN A 51 -21.59 12.47 -18.62
CA GLN A 51 -23.00 12.88 -18.63
C GLN A 51 -23.17 14.40 -18.59
N SER A 52 -22.36 15.11 -17.81
CA SER A 52 -22.49 16.56 -17.60
C SER A 52 -21.73 17.41 -18.63
N GLY A 53 -20.78 16.81 -19.36
CA GLY A 53 -19.85 17.53 -20.24
C GLY A 53 -18.82 18.39 -19.50
N GLN A 54 -18.77 18.35 -18.16
CA GLN A 54 -17.91 19.20 -17.35
C GLN A 54 -16.51 18.60 -17.18
N SER A 55 -15.63 18.81 -18.15
CA SER A 55 -14.23 18.32 -18.15
C SER A 55 -13.44 18.64 -16.87
N ARG A 56 -13.73 19.76 -16.19
CA ARG A 56 -13.13 20.14 -14.89
C ARG A 56 -13.27 19.07 -13.81
N LEU A 57 -14.31 18.23 -13.87
CA LEU A 57 -14.54 17.16 -12.90
C LEU A 57 -13.49 16.06 -12.98
N LEU A 58 -12.81 15.91 -14.13
CA LEU A 58 -11.73 14.92 -14.29
C LEU A 58 -10.56 15.15 -13.32
N LEU A 59 -10.37 16.38 -12.81
CA LEU A 59 -9.34 16.70 -11.82
C LEU A 59 -9.62 16.13 -10.42
N PHE A 60 -10.82 15.58 -10.16
CA PHE A 60 -11.06 14.80 -8.96
C PHE A 60 -10.36 13.44 -9.00
N VAL A 61 -10.19 12.82 -10.17
CA VAL A 61 -9.50 11.54 -10.30
C VAL A 61 -8.04 11.61 -9.82
N PRO A 62 -7.18 12.53 -10.28
CA PRO A 62 -5.82 12.67 -9.75
C PRO A 62 -5.80 13.00 -8.26
N ALA A 63 -6.74 13.80 -7.74
CA ALA A 63 -6.84 14.06 -6.30
C ALA A 63 -7.12 12.78 -5.50
N ILE A 64 -8.10 11.98 -5.94
CA ILE A 64 -8.47 10.70 -5.32
C ILE A 64 -7.28 9.73 -5.38
N CYS A 65 -6.66 9.56 -6.54
CA CYS A 65 -5.51 8.67 -6.73
C CYS A 65 -4.31 9.10 -5.87
N LEU A 66 -4.08 10.39 -5.66
CA LEU A 66 -3.01 10.88 -4.78
C LEU A 66 -3.25 10.49 -3.31
N ILE A 67 -4.45 10.77 -2.79
CA ILE A 67 -4.78 10.51 -1.39
C ILE A 67 -4.77 8.99 -1.12
N LEU A 68 -5.45 8.22 -1.97
CA LEU A 68 -5.58 6.78 -1.78
C LEU A 68 -4.27 6.06 -2.11
N GLY A 69 -3.54 6.49 -3.14
CA GLY A 69 -2.25 5.92 -3.51
C GLY A 69 -1.17 6.17 -2.45
N TRP A 70 -1.13 7.34 -1.83
CA TRP A 70 -0.27 7.60 -0.68
C TRP A 70 -0.63 6.69 0.51
N THR A 71 -1.92 6.56 0.80
CA THR A 71 -2.40 5.72 1.90
C THR A 71 -2.10 4.24 1.64
N TYR A 72 -2.22 3.79 0.40
CA TYR A 72 -1.82 2.46 -0.04
C TYR A 72 -0.34 2.22 0.26
N LEU A 73 0.53 3.12 -0.20
CA LEU A 73 1.98 3.01 -0.05
C LEU A 73 2.40 3.00 1.43
N ALA A 74 1.81 3.86 2.25
CA ALA A 74 2.10 3.91 3.69
C ALA A 74 1.70 2.60 4.40
N ASN A 75 0.61 1.96 4.00
CA ASN A 75 0.22 0.67 4.56
C ASN A 75 1.14 -0.46 4.10
N ASP A 76 1.49 -0.48 2.81
CA ASP A 76 2.44 -1.45 2.27
C ASP A 76 3.81 -1.35 2.97
N GLU A 77 4.21 -0.13 3.34
CA GLU A 77 5.42 0.10 4.13
C GLU A 77 5.38 -0.51 5.51
N LYS A 78 4.30 -0.29 6.24
CA LYS A 78 4.14 -0.89 7.57
C LYS A 78 4.05 -2.40 7.50
N VAL A 79 3.36 -2.96 6.52
CA VAL A 79 3.28 -4.41 6.31
C VAL A 79 4.67 -5.01 6.05
N SER A 80 5.49 -4.34 5.23
CA SER A 80 6.87 -4.76 4.95
C SER A 80 7.75 -4.68 6.19
N ALA A 81 7.68 -3.57 6.93
CA ALA A 81 8.47 -3.35 8.15
C ALA A 81 8.13 -4.35 9.26
N ILE A 82 6.85 -4.71 9.42
CA ILE A 82 6.43 -5.77 10.35
C ILE A 82 7.06 -7.10 9.96
N GLY A 83 7.00 -7.47 8.67
CA GLY A 83 7.60 -8.71 8.18
C GLY A 83 9.12 -8.77 8.40
N ASP A 84 9.83 -7.68 8.10
CA ASP A 84 11.27 -7.57 8.35
C ASP A 84 11.60 -7.64 9.84
N TYR A 85 10.85 -6.98 10.71
CA TYR A 85 11.06 -7.04 12.15
C TYR A 85 10.81 -8.44 12.73
N VAL A 86 9.74 -9.11 12.32
CA VAL A 86 9.44 -10.49 12.74
C VAL A 86 10.58 -11.43 12.35
N ARG A 87 11.11 -11.28 11.14
CA ARG A 87 12.20 -12.10 10.60
C ARG A 87 13.55 -11.80 11.25
N ASP A 88 13.93 -10.54 11.30
CA ASP A 88 15.31 -10.13 11.60
C ASP A 88 15.54 -9.87 13.10
N ARG A 89 14.46 -9.79 13.90
CA ARG A 89 14.54 -9.51 15.33
C ARG A 89 13.77 -10.52 16.16
N LEU A 90 12.48 -10.68 15.91
CA LEU A 90 11.59 -11.41 16.82
C LEU A 90 11.83 -12.93 16.77
N GLY A 91 11.91 -13.51 15.57
CA GLY A 91 12.19 -14.94 15.37
C GLY A 91 13.52 -15.40 15.97
N PRO A 92 14.66 -14.74 15.67
CA PRO A 92 15.95 -15.08 16.26
C PRO A 92 15.97 -15.00 17.79
N ARG A 93 15.44 -13.91 18.36
CA ARG A 93 15.39 -13.72 19.82
C ARG A 93 14.54 -14.77 20.52
N LEU A 94 13.42 -15.16 19.92
CA LEU A 94 12.59 -16.23 20.46
C LEU A 94 13.27 -17.60 20.35
N GLY A 95 14.08 -17.83 19.30
CA GLY A 95 14.87 -19.05 19.12
C GLY A 95 15.95 -19.21 20.19
N GLU A 96 16.67 -18.12 20.49
CA GLU A 96 17.66 -18.06 21.57
C GLU A 96 17.03 -18.39 22.93
N LEU A 97 15.87 -17.80 23.25
CA LEU A 97 15.19 -18.01 24.53
C LEU A 97 14.58 -19.41 24.69
N THR A 98 14.25 -20.08 23.59
CA THR A 98 13.61 -21.40 23.60
C THR A 98 14.58 -22.55 23.30
N SER A 99 15.84 -22.24 22.95
CA SER A 99 16.82 -23.23 22.47
C SER A 99 16.26 -24.10 21.33
N ALA A 100 15.44 -23.49 20.47
CA ALA A 100 14.80 -24.21 19.36
C ALA A 100 15.83 -24.48 18.25
N ASP A 101 16.02 -25.75 17.90
CA ASP A 101 16.83 -26.16 16.75
C ASP A 101 16.05 -25.90 15.45
N GLY A 102 16.05 -24.64 14.98
CA GLY A 102 15.47 -24.25 13.70
C GLY A 102 14.75 -22.90 13.70
N ALA A 103 14.11 -22.57 12.57
CA ALA A 103 13.32 -21.35 12.45
C ALA A 103 12.05 -21.45 13.33
N VAL A 104 11.96 -20.63 14.37
CA VAL A 104 10.80 -20.59 15.28
C VAL A 104 9.48 -20.34 14.53
N PHE A 105 9.52 -19.50 13.49
CA PHE A 105 8.38 -19.23 12.62
C PHE A 105 8.55 -19.91 11.25
N GLY A 106 8.46 -21.24 11.23
CA GLY A 106 8.67 -22.04 10.01
C GLY A 106 7.78 -21.63 8.82
N TRP A 107 6.55 -21.17 9.06
CA TRP A 107 5.66 -20.67 8.01
C TRP A 107 6.19 -19.41 7.32
N GLU A 108 6.77 -18.47 8.07
CA GLU A 108 7.30 -17.21 7.55
C GLU A 108 8.51 -17.45 6.62
N VAL A 109 9.28 -18.51 6.89
CA VAL A 109 10.39 -18.94 6.03
C VAL A 109 9.87 -19.68 4.80
N TYR A 110 9.02 -20.69 5.01
CA TYR A 110 8.52 -21.55 3.94
C TYR A 110 7.76 -20.77 2.86
N HIS A 111 6.90 -19.81 3.22
CA HIS A 111 6.10 -19.06 2.26
C HIS A 111 6.94 -18.22 1.28
N ARG A 112 8.15 -17.81 1.69
CA ARG A 112 9.04 -16.97 0.88
C ARG A 112 9.79 -17.76 -0.19
N ASP A 113 10.13 -19.01 0.10
CA ASP A 113 10.89 -19.88 -0.79
C ASP A 113 10.05 -20.48 -1.93
N VAL A 114 8.73 -20.20 -1.93
CA VAL A 114 7.84 -20.60 -3.01
C VAL A 114 8.14 -19.79 -4.28
N ALA A 115 8.57 -20.51 -5.32
CA ALA A 115 8.80 -19.95 -6.66
C ALA A 115 7.55 -19.18 -7.15
N GLY A 116 7.74 -17.90 -7.49
CA GLY A 116 6.67 -17.03 -8.00
C GLY A 116 6.31 -15.83 -7.11
N HIS A 117 6.85 -15.75 -5.88
CA HIS A 117 6.66 -14.58 -5.02
C HIS A 117 7.03 -13.26 -5.72
N THR A 118 8.18 -13.24 -6.42
CA THR A 118 8.66 -12.07 -7.17
C THR A 118 7.75 -11.71 -8.35
N VAL A 119 7.19 -12.71 -9.04
CA VAL A 119 6.27 -12.49 -10.17
C VAL A 119 4.97 -11.86 -9.68
N ARG A 120 4.40 -12.39 -8.59
CA ARG A 120 3.18 -11.84 -7.96
C ARG A 120 3.40 -10.41 -7.48
N LYS A 121 4.56 -10.12 -6.85
CA LYS A 121 4.92 -8.76 -6.40
C LYS A 121 5.05 -7.79 -7.57
N ARG A 122 5.65 -8.21 -8.68
CA ARG A 122 5.78 -7.38 -9.90
C ARG A 122 4.43 -7.12 -10.56
N LEU A 123 3.56 -8.14 -10.67
CA LEU A 123 2.23 -7.99 -11.25
C LEU A 123 1.37 -7.04 -10.41
N GLN A 124 1.39 -7.20 -9.09
CA GLN A 124 0.71 -6.28 -8.16
C GLN A 124 1.21 -4.84 -8.35
N SER A 125 2.53 -4.65 -8.38
CA SER A 125 3.12 -3.33 -8.56
C SER A 125 2.74 -2.70 -9.91
N ALA A 126 2.62 -3.50 -10.97
CA ALA A 126 2.15 -3.03 -12.27
C ALA A 126 0.69 -2.57 -12.23
N VAL A 127 -0.18 -3.32 -11.54
CA VAL A 127 -1.59 -2.95 -11.31
C VAL A 127 -1.70 -1.67 -10.49
N ASP A 128 -0.89 -1.53 -9.45
CA ASP A 128 -0.89 -0.33 -8.60
C ASP A 128 -0.40 0.89 -9.38
N LEU A 129 0.67 0.76 -10.16
CA LEU A 129 1.19 1.85 -11.00
C LEU A 129 0.16 2.24 -12.07
N PHE A 130 -0.52 1.28 -12.67
CA PHE A 130 -1.60 1.58 -13.61
C PHE A 130 -2.74 2.37 -12.93
N THR A 131 -3.18 1.91 -11.76
CA THR A 131 -4.31 2.50 -11.04
C THR A 131 -4.01 3.90 -10.48
N TYR A 132 -2.82 4.08 -9.90
CA TYR A 132 -2.46 5.33 -9.22
C TYR A 132 -1.65 6.31 -10.07
N MET A 133 -1.15 5.90 -11.24
CA MET A 133 -0.43 6.79 -12.16
C MET A 133 -1.12 6.92 -13.52
N VAL A 134 -1.34 5.81 -14.22
CA VAL A 134 -1.83 5.87 -15.62
C VAL A 134 -3.24 6.44 -15.67
N LEU A 135 -4.15 5.91 -14.87
CA LEU A 135 -5.54 6.37 -14.79
C LEU A 135 -5.68 7.88 -14.52
N PRO A 136 -5.06 8.45 -13.45
CA PRO A 136 -5.17 9.89 -13.20
C PRO A 136 -4.43 10.75 -14.23
N MET A 137 -3.35 10.26 -14.84
CA MET A 137 -2.67 10.98 -15.93
C MET A 137 -3.51 11.06 -17.19
N VAL A 138 -4.25 10.00 -17.54
CA VAL A 138 -5.22 10.02 -18.65
C VAL A 138 -6.31 11.06 -18.40
N CYS A 139 -6.87 11.10 -17.18
CA CYS A 139 -7.89 12.08 -16.81
C CYS A 139 -7.35 13.52 -16.84
N THR A 140 -6.13 13.74 -16.36
CA THR A 140 -5.46 15.04 -16.38
C THR A 140 -5.19 15.52 -17.80
N THR A 141 -4.73 14.61 -18.68
CA THR A 141 -4.48 14.91 -20.09
C THR A 141 -5.79 15.26 -20.82
N ALA A 142 -6.85 14.50 -20.56
CA ALA A 142 -8.17 14.79 -21.12
C ALA A 142 -8.71 16.16 -20.66
N PHE A 143 -8.42 16.58 -19.42
CA PHE A 143 -8.72 17.94 -18.96
C PHE A 143 -7.92 19.01 -19.72
N TRP A 144 -6.62 18.81 -19.95
CA TRP A 144 -5.79 19.77 -20.71
C TRP A 144 -6.21 19.91 -22.18
N CYS A 145 -6.73 18.85 -22.79
CA CYS A 145 -7.28 18.90 -24.15
C CYS A 145 -8.66 19.58 -24.24
N SER A 146 -9.25 19.97 -23.10
CA SER A 146 -10.56 20.62 -23.08
C SER A 146 -10.46 22.12 -23.37
N PRO A 147 -11.45 22.71 -24.07
CA PRO A 147 -11.49 24.17 -24.30
C PRO A 147 -11.72 25.00 -23.02
N VAL A 148 -12.05 24.37 -21.89
CA VAL A 148 -12.38 25.05 -20.62
C VAL A 148 -11.20 24.99 -19.65
N VAL A 149 -10.14 25.76 -19.94
CA VAL A 149 -8.98 25.85 -19.05
C VAL A 149 -9.04 27.13 -18.23
N GLN A 150 -9.53 27.02 -16.99
CA GLN A 150 -9.42 28.10 -16.00
C GLN A 150 -7.98 28.10 -15.43
N PRO A 151 -7.31 29.27 -15.30
CA PRO A 151 -5.92 29.34 -14.84
C PRO A 151 -5.67 28.65 -13.50
N LEU A 152 -6.62 28.79 -12.56
CA LEU A 152 -6.53 28.15 -11.25
C LEU A 152 -6.57 26.62 -11.33
N LEU A 153 -7.45 26.07 -12.18
CA LEU A 153 -7.55 24.63 -12.39
C LEU A 153 -6.32 24.07 -13.13
N LEU A 154 -5.74 24.86 -14.03
CA LEU A 154 -4.48 24.50 -14.67
C LEU A 154 -3.35 24.42 -13.65
N LEU A 155 -3.18 25.43 -12.80
CA LEU A 155 -2.19 25.42 -11.72
C LEU A 155 -2.40 24.22 -10.77
N ALA A 156 -3.64 23.95 -10.38
CA ALA A 156 -3.97 22.78 -9.57
C ALA A 156 -3.59 21.47 -10.27
N SER A 157 -3.90 21.33 -11.56
CA SER A 157 -3.57 20.14 -12.34
C SER A 157 -2.06 19.92 -12.46
N LEU A 158 -1.27 20.98 -12.64
CA LEU A 158 0.20 20.91 -12.66
C LEU A 158 0.75 20.46 -11.31
N GLY A 159 0.21 21.00 -10.21
CA GLY A 159 0.55 20.56 -8.86
C GLY A 159 0.21 19.09 -8.62
N GLN A 160 -0.96 18.65 -9.09
CA GLN A 160 -1.36 17.24 -9.02
C GLN A 160 -0.43 16.34 -9.86
N THR A 161 -0.05 16.75 -11.08
CA THR A 161 0.90 16.00 -11.91
C THR A 161 2.26 15.86 -11.24
N LEU A 162 2.77 16.93 -10.63
CA LEU A 162 4.04 16.87 -9.88
C LEU A 162 3.93 15.92 -8.68
N ALA A 163 2.85 16.01 -7.91
CA ALA A 163 2.60 15.11 -6.79
C ALA A 163 2.47 13.65 -7.25
N LEU A 164 1.82 13.40 -8.39
CA LEU A 164 1.69 12.07 -8.97
C LEU A 164 3.07 11.54 -9.37
N ALA A 165 3.91 12.35 -10.02
CA ALA A 165 5.27 11.96 -10.36
C ALA A 165 6.08 11.55 -9.12
N VAL A 166 5.98 12.32 -8.02
CA VAL A 166 6.61 11.97 -6.74
C VAL A 166 6.07 10.64 -6.21
N LEU A 167 4.75 10.42 -6.25
CA LEU A 167 4.13 9.18 -5.82
C LEU A 167 4.64 7.98 -6.66
N GLY A 168 4.71 8.11 -7.98
CA GLY A 168 5.22 7.07 -8.88
C GLY A 168 6.68 6.71 -8.62
N LEU A 169 7.52 7.71 -8.38
CA LEU A 169 8.92 7.48 -8.01
C LEU A 169 9.01 6.67 -6.71
N GLN A 170 8.12 6.90 -5.75
CA GLN A 170 8.09 6.10 -4.53
C GLN A 170 7.64 4.66 -4.77
N PHE A 171 6.64 4.43 -5.64
CA PHE A 171 6.25 3.08 -6.06
C PHE A 171 7.42 2.34 -6.75
N LEU A 172 8.13 2.99 -7.68
CA LEU A 172 9.26 2.39 -8.39
C LEU A 172 10.41 2.02 -7.44
N ARG A 173 10.81 2.94 -6.55
CA ARG A 173 11.84 2.69 -5.53
C ARG A 173 11.50 1.50 -4.63
N ARG A 174 10.21 1.18 -4.46
CA ARG A 174 9.76 0.03 -3.70
C ARG A 174 9.82 -1.29 -4.46
N THR A 175 9.59 -1.27 -5.77
CA THR A 175 9.69 -2.49 -6.58
C THR A 175 11.10 -3.06 -6.65
N GLU A 176 12.11 -2.22 -6.43
CA GLU A 176 13.53 -2.56 -6.47
C GLU A 176 14.05 -3.15 -5.14
N ARG A 177 13.29 -3.00 -4.04
CA ARG A 177 13.58 -3.57 -2.72
C ARG A 177 12.86 -4.91 -2.52
#